data_AF-A0A938GXJ3-F1
#
_entry.id   AF-A0A938GXJ3-F1
#
_cell.length_a   1.000
_cell.length_b   1.000
_cell.length_c   1.000
_cell.angle_alpha   90.00
_cell.angle_beta   90.00
_cell.angle_gamma   90.00
#
_symmetry.space_group_name_H-M   'P 1'
#
loop_
_entity.id
_entity.type
_entity.pdbx_description
1 polymer ?
#
loop_
_entity_poly.entity_id
_entity_poly.type
_entity_poly.pdbx_seq_one_letter_code
_entity_poly.pdbx_strand_id
1 'polypeptide(L)' 'TGENTFDVTGDLTLKGVTRAVVLKVTLLGIGPGMRGAQLSGWEATATIDKRQFNMPDPPMLDAALGDEVAITINIEAVKV' A
#
# COMPACT_ATOMS: atom_id res chain seq x y z
N THR A 1 1.98 -16.69 5.40
CA THR A 1 2.52 -16.18 4.12
C THR A 1 3.68 -17.05 3.68
N GLY A 2 4.18 -16.90 2.44
CA GLY A 2 5.35 -17.62 1.92
C GLY A 2 6.67 -16.99 2.37
N GLU A 3 7.80 -17.51 1.90
CA GLU A 3 9.15 -17.12 2.38
C GLU A 3 9.44 -15.62 2.27
N ASN A 4 9.01 -14.97 1.17
CA ASN A 4 9.25 -13.55 0.91
C ASN A 4 7.98 -12.69 0.94
N THR A 5 6.86 -13.22 1.45
CA THR A 5 5.59 -12.49 1.51
C THR A 5 5.14 -12.26 2.95
N PHE A 6 4.49 -11.12 3.18
CA PHE A 6 4.11 -10.66 4.50
C PHE A 6 2.74 -10.02 4.45
N ASP A 7 1.92 -10.28 5.46
CA ASP A 7 0.71 -9.53 5.72
C ASP A 7 1.05 -8.50 6.80
N VAL A 8 1.14 -7.23 6.43
CA VAL A 8 1.48 -6.14 7.34
C VAL A 8 0.22 -5.37 7.68
N THR A 9 -0.23 -5.48 8.93
CA THR A 9 -1.37 -4.68 9.41
C THR A 9 -0.87 -3.32 9.87
N GLY A 10 -1.59 -2.26 9.49
CA GLY A 10 -1.28 -0.90 9.94
C GLY A 10 -2.49 0.02 9.83
N ASP A 11 -2.38 1.19 10.45
CA ASP A 11 -3.42 2.21 10.42
C ASP A 11 -3.24 3.13 9.20
N LEU A 12 -4.22 3.12 8.31
CA LEU A 12 -4.32 4.07 7.21
C LEU A 12 -5.21 5.23 7.64
N THR A 13 -4.70 6.46 7.52
CA THR A 13 -5.48 7.68 7.76
C THR A 13 -5.65 8.45 6.46
N LEU A 14 -6.89 8.66 6.04
CA LEU A 14 -7.25 9.49 4.89
C LEU A 14 -8.31 10.50 5.31
N LYS A 15 -8.07 11.79 5.02
CA LYS A 15 -8.97 12.90 5.38
C LYS A 15 -9.43 12.89 6.85
N GLY A 16 -8.53 12.53 7.77
CA GLY A 16 -8.81 12.48 9.21
C GLY A 16 -9.61 11.26 9.69
N VAL A 17 -9.94 10.31 8.81
CA VAL A 17 -10.53 9.02 9.18
C VAL A 17 -9.45 7.96 9.19
N THR A 18 -9.30 7.25 10.31
CA THR A 18 -8.32 6.17 10.49
C THR A 18 -9.01 4.80 10.44
N ARG A 19 -8.44 3.87 9.67
CA ARG A 19 -8.86 2.47 9.57
C ARG A 19 -7.65 1.55 9.52
N ALA A 20 -7.75 0.40 10.19
CA ALA A 20 -6.78 -0.67 10.02
C ALA A 20 -6.90 -1.27 8.61
N VAL A 21 -5.76 -1.44 7.95
CA VAL A 21 -5.65 -2.10 6.64
C VAL A 21 -4.56 -3.16 6.69
N VAL A 22 -4.66 -4.16 5.83
CA VAL A 22 -3.61 -5.18 5.64
C VAL A 22 -2.94 -4.92 4.30
N LEU A 23 -1.64 -4.64 4.33
CA LEU A 23 -0.79 -4.60 3.15
C LEU A 23 -0.29 -6.02 2.86
N LYS A 24 -0.46 -6.47 1.61
CA LYS A 24 0.19 -7.66 1.06
C LYS A 24 1.56 -7.23 0.54
N VAL A 25 2.61 -7.57 1.29
CA VAL A 25 3.98 -7.13 1.01
C VAL A 25 4.81 -8.28 0.47
N THR A 26 5.62 -8.01 -0.55
CA THR A 26 6.60 -8.94 -1.12
C THR A 26 7.98 -8.32 -1.08
N LEU A 27 8.96 -9.03 -0.51
CA LEU A 27 10.38 -8.72 -0.68
C LEU A 27 10.80 -9.15 -2.09
N LEU A 28 11.19 -8.19 -2.92
CA LEU A 28 11.61 -8.42 -4.31
C LEU A 28 13.09 -8.82 -4.40
N GLY A 29 13.91 -8.31 -3.48
CA GLY A 29 15.33 -8.65 -3.42
C GLY A 29 16.15 -7.73 -2.54
N ILE A 30 17.39 -8.15 -2.28
CA ILE A 30 18.39 -7.40 -1.53
C ILE A 30 19.68 -7.40 -2.35
N GLY A 31 20.32 -6.24 -2.52
CA GLY A 31 21.50 -6.12 -3.35
C GLY A 31 22.32 -4.85 -3.11
N PRO A 32 23.51 -4.74 -3.73
CA PRO A 32 24.33 -3.55 -3.64
C PRO A 32 23.76 -2.41 -4.50
N GLY A 33 23.63 -1.24 -3.90
CA GLY A 33 23.35 0.03 -4.54
C GLY A 33 24.62 0.83 -4.87
N MET A 34 24.44 2.08 -5.28
CA MET A 34 25.55 2.98 -5.55
C MET A 34 26.49 3.09 -4.35
N ARG A 35 27.80 3.09 -4.62
CA ARG A 35 28.86 3.17 -3.60
C ARG A 35 28.84 2.02 -2.57
N GLY A 36 28.19 0.89 -2.89
CA GLY A 36 28.16 -0.30 -2.04
C GLY A 36 27.12 -0.27 -0.92
N ALA A 37 26.20 0.71 -0.91
CA ALA A 37 25.11 0.75 0.05
C ALA A 37 24.23 -0.52 -0.10
N GLN A 38 23.83 -1.16 1.00
CA GLN A 38 22.92 -2.30 0.91
C GLN A 38 21.48 -1.79 0.70
N LEU A 39 20.86 -2.18 -0.41
CA LEU A 39 19.48 -1.84 -0.76
C LEU A 39 18.57 -3.05 -0.65
N SER A 40 17.29 -2.80 -0.39
CA SER A 40 16.20 -3.77 -0.44
C SER A 40 15.03 -3.21 -1.23
N GLY A 41 14.45 -4.02 -2.11
CA GLY A 41 13.29 -3.68 -2.93
C GLY A 41 12.04 -4.41 -2.45
N TRP A 42 10.91 -3.72 -2.36
CA TRP A 42 9.65 -4.25 -1.88
C TRP A 42 8.48 -3.74 -2.73
N GLU A 43 7.47 -4.59 -2.87
CA GLU A 43 6.15 -4.20 -3.38
C GLU A 43 5.12 -4.45 -2.28
N ALA A 44 4.24 -3.48 -2.03
CA ALA A 44 3.12 -3.63 -1.12
C ALA A 44 1.82 -3.24 -1.82
N THR A 45 0.78 -4.07 -1.65
CA THR A 45 -0.54 -3.81 -2.24
C THR A 45 -1.66 -3.89 -1.19
N ALA A 46 -2.72 -3.14 -1.42
CA ALA A 46 -3.99 -3.27 -0.70
C ALA A 46 -5.13 -2.76 -1.59
N THR A 47 -6.35 -3.23 -1.32
CA THR A 47 -7.57 -2.64 -1.88
C THR A 47 -8.42 -2.12 -0.74
N ILE A 48 -8.85 -0.86 -0.84
CA ILE A 48 -9.71 -0.22 0.17
C ILE A 48 -11.04 0.19 -0.43
N ASP A 49 -12.07 0.33 0.40
CA ASP A 49 -13.32 0.99 0.04
C ASP A 49 -13.24 2.47 0.41
N LYS A 50 -13.23 3.36 -0.59
CA LYS A 50 -13.08 4.82 -0.38
C LYS A 50 -14.20 5.43 0.47
N ARG A 51 -15.39 4.81 0.52
CA ARG A 51 -16.53 5.31 1.30
C ARG A 51 -16.26 5.21 2.80
N GLN A 52 -15.43 4.25 3.24
CA GLN A 52 -15.04 4.10 4.65
C GLN A 52 -14.17 5.25 5.17
N PHE A 53 -13.69 6.11 4.27
CA PHE A 53 -12.84 7.27 4.52
C PHE A 53 -13.53 8.61 4.18
N ASN A 54 -14.87 8.66 4.16
CA ASN A 54 -15.65 9.86 3.82
C ASN A 54 -15.31 10.44 2.43
N MET A 55 -15.19 9.55 1.44
CA MET A 55 -15.02 9.90 0.02
C MET A 55 -16.12 9.25 -0.85
N PRO A 56 -17.41 9.52 -0.60
CA PRO A 56 -18.47 9.07 -1.49
C PRO A 56 -18.38 9.82 -2.83
N ASP A 57 -18.93 9.21 -3.88
CA ASP A 57 -19.07 9.88 -5.16
C ASP A 57 -20.09 11.02 -5.09
N PRO A 58 -19.90 12.11 -5.85
CA PRO A 58 -20.93 13.12 -6.00
C PRO A 58 -22.15 12.48 -6.70
N PRO A 59 -23.39 12.87 -6.35
CA PRO A 59 -24.61 12.22 -6.87
C PRO A 59 -24.72 12.18 -8.40
N MET A 60 -24.07 13.12 -9.09
CA MET A 60 -24.04 13.18 -10.57
C MET A 60 -23.14 12.12 -11.21
N LEU A 61 -22.23 11.52 -10.44
CA LEU A 61 -21.31 10.46 -10.86
C LEU A 61 -21.61 9.13 -10.15
N ASP A 62 -22.78 9.02 -9.52
CA ASP A 62 -23.19 7.81 -8.82
C ASP A 62 -23.16 6.62 -9.79
N ALA A 63 -22.55 5.52 -9.36
CA ALA A 63 -22.22 4.32 -10.16
C ALA A 63 -21.22 4.48 -11.33
N ALA A 64 -20.67 5.68 -11.59
CA ALA A 64 -19.66 5.87 -12.65
C ALA A 64 -18.23 5.56 -12.19
N LEU A 65 -17.96 5.64 -10.88
CA LEU A 65 -16.66 5.37 -10.28
C LEU A 65 -16.76 4.17 -9.34
N GLY A 66 -15.75 3.31 -9.35
CA GLY A 66 -15.65 2.21 -8.39
C GLY A 66 -15.40 2.72 -6.97
N ASP A 67 -15.99 2.04 -5.99
CA ASP A 67 -15.72 2.27 -4.56
C ASP A 67 -14.41 1.64 -4.12
N GLU A 68 -13.99 0.56 -4.77
CA GLU A 68 -12.72 -0.10 -4.55
C GLU A 68 -11.57 0.70 -5.16
N VAL A 69 -10.56 0.99 -4.33
CA VAL A 69 -9.34 1.68 -4.72
C VAL A 69 -8.17 0.74 -4.49
N ALA A 70 -7.52 0.34 -5.58
CA ALA A 70 -6.27 -0.39 -5.54
C ALA A 70 -5.12 0.56 -5.16
N ILE A 71 -4.31 0.13 -4.21
CA ILE A 71 -3.11 0.81 -3.73
C ILE A 71 -1.92 -0.07 -4.06
N THR A 72 -0.94 0.49 -4.76
CA THR A 72 0.37 -0.13 -5.01
C THR A 72 1.46 0.79 -4.51
N ILE A 73 2.36 0.25 -3.69
CA ILE A 73 3.49 0.97 -3.12
C ILE A 73 4.76 0.22 -3.52
N ASN A 74 5.61 0.90 -4.29
CA ASN A 74 6.95 0.41 -4.63
C ASN A 74 7.95 1.06 -3.69
N ILE A 75 8.77 0.25 -3.02
CA ILE A 75 9.69 0.72 -1.98
C ILE A 75 11.10 0.27 -2.35
N GLU A 76 12.03 1.23 -2.35
CA GLU A 76 13.46 0.96 -2.27
C GLU A 76 13.97 1.54 -0.95
N ALA A 77 14.58 0.69 -0.13
CA ALA A 77 15.06 1.07 1.19
C ALA A 77 16.56 0.78 1.31
N VAL A 78 17.31 1.78 1.81
CA VAL A 78 18.74 1.66 2.11
C VAL A 78 18.93 1.24 3.56
N LYS A 79 19.86 0.31 3.79
CA LYS A 79 20.32 0.00 5.15
C LYS A 79 21.11 1.18 5.70
N VAL A 80 20.62 1.76 6.79
CA VAL A 80 21.31 2.81 7.57
C VAL A 80 22.29 2.24 8.58
#